data_AF-A0A7S2HP79-F1
#
_entry.id   AF-A0A7S2HP79-F1
#
_cell.length_a   1.000
_cell.length_b   1.000
_cell.length_c   1.000
_cell.angle_alpha   90.00
_cell.angle_beta   90.00
_cell.angle_gamma   90.00
#
_symmetry.space_group_name_H-M   'P 1'
#
loop_
_entity.id
_entity.type
_entity.pdbx_description
1 polymer ?
#
loop_
_entity_poly.entity_id
_entity_poly.type
_entity_poly.pdbx_seq_one_letter_code
_entity_poly.pdbx_strand_id
1 'polypeptide(L)'
;MSSSKEDSNEGGVVIVGSANQDLTAYTPVLPTIGQTVMGTSFITSCGGKGANQAVAAASISASPNGVRMICRVGNDSFGQALLSNFQNVGVTYEKDHVVCEETKYHTGVAPILVDTSSGDNMIVVAPGANYALSPSDIETAILGSSDKNKGPAVVVTQLEIKPESALQALKSGRAVGATTILNPAPAPEDWVMSEEFYQLADIVIPNETELRIICGRPPQDENEEEEEEEGEKNVENEEEIEMAKELLSKGVKRAIIVTLGARGAMIVQRNPDSDGDETKDPIVTFVDAPKDLPCRSEPVVDTVGAGDAFCGSLSAYLSAGLSLEDAATKACGVASMSVRKRGAQTSYPRVEDLPDVLRVGTAAGAAKGEVEKPVISFVTGNKNKLAEVKRILLSSSDVPFDIQSRDIDLPELQGDPLDVAREKCKLAATQINGPVMTEDTSLCFTALNGMPGPYIKWFLEKCGHDGLNNMLTGFDDKSAYAQTVVAFCAGPGKEVHLFDGRTEGMIVRPRGPLDFGWDPIFEPMDGVGGKTYAEMEKEEKDAISHRGRSMAKFRKFLMEEAESICKSIEE
;
A
#
# COMPACT_ATOMS: atom_id res chain seq x y z
N MET A 1 -45.36 3.66 -3.91
CA MET A 1 -44.22 3.64 -4.85
C MET A 1 -42.99 3.98 -4.04
N SER A 2 -42.33 2.95 -3.52
CA SER A 2 -41.17 3.02 -2.65
C SER A 2 -39.98 2.59 -3.51
N SER A 3 -39.13 3.52 -3.93
CA SER A 3 -37.84 3.18 -4.54
C SER A 3 -36.91 2.73 -3.43
N SER A 4 -36.64 1.43 -3.36
CA SER A 4 -35.56 0.85 -2.56
C SER A 4 -34.24 1.38 -3.11
N LYS A 5 -33.61 2.32 -2.40
CA LYS A 5 -32.18 2.58 -2.54
C LYS A 5 -31.48 1.37 -1.91
N GLU A 6 -30.73 0.61 -2.70
CA GLU A 6 -29.75 -0.33 -2.16
C GLU A 6 -28.76 0.49 -1.33
N ASP A 7 -28.64 0.15 -0.04
CA ASP A 7 -27.66 0.76 0.87
C ASP A 7 -26.25 0.41 0.37
N SER A 8 -25.60 1.33 -0.36
CA SER A 8 -24.19 1.24 -0.68
C SER A 8 -23.40 1.42 0.61
N ASN A 9 -23.09 0.31 1.29
CA ASN A 9 -22.28 0.32 2.49
C ASN A 9 -20.82 0.63 2.10
N GLU A 10 -20.46 1.92 2.07
CA GLU A 10 -19.07 2.39 1.89
C GLU A 10 -18.25 2.00 3.14
N GLY A 11 -17.78 0.76 3.14
CA GLY A 11 -17.08 0.09 4.23
C GLY A 11 -15.68 -0.37 3.82
N GLY A 12 -14.84 -0.76 4.79
CA GLY A 12 -13.46 -1.20 4.51
C GLY A 12 -13.40 -2.62 3.96
N VAL A 13 -12.22 -3.05 3.52
CA VAL A 13 -11.96 -4.47 3.19
C VAL A 13 -11.35 -5.16 4.41
N VAL A 14 -11.93 -6.28 4.83
CA VAL A 14 -11.35 -7.17 5.84
C VAL A 14 -10.91 -8.46 5.16
N ILE A 15 -9.65 -8.81 5.32
CA ILE A 15 -9.09 -10.07 4.82
C ILE A 15 -8.76 -10.96 6.00
N VAL A 16 -9.28 -12.18 5.98
CA VAL A 16 -9.04 -13.20 6.99
C VAL A 16 -8.25 -14.32 6.33
N GLY A 17 -7.01 -14.54 6.75
CA GLY A 17 -6.18 -15.49 6.03
C GLY A 17 -4.76 -15.62 6.52
N SER A 18 -3.95 -16.23 5.67
CA SER A 18 -2.55 -16.55 5.92
C SER A 18 -1.63 -15.34 5.80
N ALA A 19 -0.53 -15.39 6.55
CA ALA A 19 0.63 -14.53 6.38
C ALA A 19 1.90 -15.39 6.48
N ASN A 20 2.62 -15.51 5.35
CA ASN A 20 3.80 -16.38 5.24
C ASN A 20 5.06 -15.56 4.99
N GLN A 21 6.19 -16.06 5.47
CA GLN A 21 7.49 -15.65 4.97
C GLN A 21 7.92 -16.63 3.88
N ASP A 22 8.07 -16.12 2.66
CA ASP A 22 8.58 -16.90 1.53
C ASP A 22 10.10 -16.91 1.59
N LEU A 23 10.68 -18.11 1.44
CA LEU A 23 12.12 -18.38 1.52
C LEU A 23 12.56 -18.99 0.19
N THR A 24 12.92 -18.13 -0.76
CA THR A 24 13.21 -18.55 -2.15
C THR A 24 14.69 -18.78 -2.35
N ALA A 25 15.08 -20.00 -2.69
CA ALA A 25 16.41 -20.35 -3.14
C ALA A 25 16.41 -20.66 -4.64
N TYR A 26 17.30 -20.00 -5.38
CA TYR A 26 17.48 -20.23 -6.81
C TYR A 26 18.58 -21.26 -7.03
N THR A 27 18.39 -22.16 -7.99
CA THR A 27 19.32 -23.27 -8.28
C THR A 27 19.37 -23.52 -9.80
N PRO A 28 20.50 -23.96 -10.38
CA PRO A 28 20.56 -24.30 -11.81
C PRO A 28 19.79 -25.57 -12.16
N VAL A 29 19.46 -26.39 -11.15
CA VAL A 29 18.68 -27.62 -11.27
C VAL A 29 17.94 -27.90 -9.96
N LEU A 30 16.68 -28.31 -10.03
CA LEU A 30 15.93 -28.74 -8.84
C LEU A 30 16.52 -30.04 -8.26
N PRO A 31 16.61 -30.18 -6.93
CA PRO A 31 17.17 -31.38 -6.32
C PRO A 31 16.25 -32.58 -6.47
N THR A 32 16.83 -33.75 -6.71
CA THR A 32 16.13 -35.04 -6.61
C THR A 32 16.24 -35.62 -5.19
N ILE A 33 15.46 -36.67 -4.89
CA ILE A 33 15.45 -37.31 -3.56
C ILE A 33 16.87 -37.74 -3.17
N GLY A 34 17.34 -37.24 -2.02
CA GLY A 34 18.67 -37.55 -1.47
C GLY A 34 19.82 -36.74 -2.07
N GLN A 35 19.55 -35.86 -3.04
CA GLN A 35 20.55 -34.99 -3.65
C GLN A 35 20.72 -33.69 -2.85
N THR A 36 21.95 -33.21 -2.73
CA THR A 36 22.25 -31.84 -2.29
C THR A 36 22.71 -31.04 -3.50
N VAL A 37 22.07 -29.91 -3.76
CA VAL A 37 22.42 -28.99 -4.86
C VAL A 37 22.84 -27.65 -4.25
N MET A 38 23.87 -27.04 -4.82
CA MET A 38 24.31 -25.69 -4.43
C MET A 38 23.44 -24.65 -5.13
N GLY A 39 22.72 -23.85 -4.34
CA GLY A 39 21.96 -22.72 -4.86
C GLY A 39 22.86 -21.59 -5.38
N THR A 40 22.30 -20.73 -6.23
CA THR A 40 22.96 -19.56 -6.83
C THR A 40 22.64 -18.27 -6.09
N SER A 41 21.43 -18.14 -5.54
CA SER A 41 21.01 -16.98 -4.75
C SER A 41 19.84 -17.32 -3.82
N PHE A 42 19.58 -16.44 -2.84
CA PHE A 42 18.53 -16.61 -1.85
C PHE A 42 17.85 -15.28 -1.56
N ILE A 43 16.52 -15.28 -1.47
CA ILE A 43 15.69 -14.10 -1.19
C ILE A 43 14.61 -14.48 -0.18
N THR A 44 14.36 -13.57 0.75
CA THR A 44 13.23 -13.64 1.68
C THR A 44 12.20 -12.57 1.31
N SER A 45 10.93 -12.94 1.13
CA SER A 45 9.83 -12.01 0.82
C SER A 45 8.60 -12.28 1.67
N CYS A 46 7.78 -11.25 1.89
CA CYS A 46 6.48 -11.40 2.52
C CYS A 46 5.50 -12.04 1.52
N GLY A 47 4.78 -13.05 1.96
CA GLY A 47 3.86 -13.86 1.17
C GLY A 47 2.66 -14.35 1.97
N GLY A 48 2.02 -15.42 1.48
CA GLY A 48 0.75 -15.94 1.98
C GLY A 48 -0.42 -15.25 1.30
N LYS A 49 -1.38 -16.02 0.79
CA LYS A 49 -2.48 -15.53 -0.05
C LYS A 49 -3.29 -14.42 0.63
N GLY A 50 -3.58 -14.57 1.91
CA GLY A 50 -4.31 -13.54 2.66
C GLY A 50 -3.54 -12.22 2.75
N ALA A 51 -2.27 -12.29 3.14
CA ALA A 51 -1.38 -11.13 3.18
C ALA A 51 -1.17 -10.50 1.80
N ASN A 52 -1.00 -11.31 0.75
CA ASN A 52 -0.87 -10.86 -0.63
C ASN A 52 -2.11 -10.09 -1.09
N GLN A 53 -3.30 -10.65 -0.86
CA GLN A 53 -4.57 -9.99 -1.18
C GLN A 53 -4.75 -8.70 -0.39
N ALA A 54 -4.30 -8.65 0.87
CA ALA A 54 -4.43 -7.45 1.70
C ALA A 54 -3.51 -6.33 1.21
N VAL A 55 -2.27 -6.68 0.87
CA VAL A 55 -1.31 -5.75 0.28
C VAL A 55 -1.81 -5.25 -1.08
N ALA A 56 -2.32 -6.12 -1.95
CA ALA A 56 -2.86 -5.73 -3.25
C ALA A 56 -4.10 -4.81 -3.13
N ALA A 57 -5.00 -5.08 -2.17
CA ALA A 57 -6.14 -4.23 -1.89
C ALA A 57 -5.70 -2.83 -1.41
N ALA A 58 -4.70 -2.78 -0.51
CA ALA A 58 -4.18 -1.53 0.03
C ALA A 58 -3.38 -0.73 -1.00
N SER A 59 -2.66 -1.42 -1.90
CA SER A 59 -1.72 -0.80 -2.84
C SER A 59 -2.40 0.10 -3.87
N ILE A 60 -3.69 -0.12 -4.16
CA ILE A 60 -4.48 0.72 -5.05
C ILE A 60 -5.28 1.81 -4.33
N SER A 61 -5.35 1.78 -3.00
CA SER A 61 -6.06 2.76 -2.14
C SER A 61 -7.49 3.09 -2.59
N ALA A 62 -8.19 2.10 -3.15
CA ALA A 62 -9.58 2.25 -3.57
C ALA A 62 -10.58 2.02 -2.42
N SER A 63 -10.14 1.46 -1.28
CA SER A 63 -11.04 1.15 -0.16
C SER A 63 -11.26 2.36 0.77
N PRO A 64 -12.49 2.91 0.88
CA PRO A 64 -12.74 4.16 1.62
C PRO A 64 -12.37 4.11 3.10
N ASN A 65 -12.57 2.96 3.76
CA ASN A 65 -12.26 2.76 5.18
C ASN A 65 -11.02 1.87 5.39
N GLY A 66 -10.16 1.79 4.38
CA GLY A 66 -8.89 1.07 4.43
C GLY A 66 -9.02 -0.45 4.41
N VAL A 67 -7.87 -1.11 4.55
CA VAL A 67 -7.74 -2.56 4.53
C VAL A 67 -7.29 -3.06 5.90
N ARG A 68 -7.97 -4.08 6.41
CA ARG A 68 -7.62 -4.75 7.68
C ARG A 68 -7.33 -6.22 7.45
N MET A 69 -6.22 -6.70 7.98
CA MET A 69 -5.83 -8.10 7.99
C MET A 69 -6.15 -8.73 9.35
N ILE A 70 -6.81 -9.89 9.32
CA ILE A 70 -7.02 -10.79 10.46
C ILE A 70 -6.21 -12.05 10.19
N CYS A 71 -5.09 -12.19 10.89
CA CYS A 71 -4.17 -13.32 10.76
C CYS A 71 -3.47 -13.60 12.10
N ARG A 72 -2.67 -14.66 12.13
CA ARG A 72 -1.77 -14.99 13.23
C ARG A 72 -0.34 -15.16 12.71
N VAL A 73 0.62 -14.54 13.37
CA VAL A 73 2.07 -14.70 13.12
C VAL A 73 2.78 -15.20 14.38
N GLY A 74 3.93 -15.83 14.22
CA GLY A 74 4.76 -16.25 15.36
C GLY A 74 5.45 -15.06 16.03
N ASN A 75 5.84 -15.22 17.29
CA ASN A 75 6.73 -14.28 17.97
C ASN A 75 8.20 -14.49 17.54
N ASP A 76 8.47 -14.24 16.26
CA ASP A 76 9.77 -14.41 15.62
C ASP A 76 10.08 -13.29 14.62
N SER A 77 11.31 -13.29 14.07
CA SER A 77 11.74 -12.23 13.14
C SER A 77 10.93 -12.18 11.85
N PHE A 78 10.36 -13.31 11.41
CA PHE A 78 9.52 -13.37 10.22
C PHE A 78 8.15 -12.73 10.49
N GLY A 79 7.57 -12.98 11.67
CA GLY A 79 6.35 -12.32 12.11
C GLY A 79 6.53 -10.81 12.16
N GLN A 80 7.63 -10.34 12.77
CA GLN A 80 7.93 -8.91 12.82
C GLN A 80 8.14 -8.28 11.42
N ALA A 81 8.75 -9.01 10.48
CA ALA A 81 8.91 -8.55 9.10
C ALA A 81 7.56 -8.37 8.40
N LEU A 82 6.65 -9.34 8.52
CA LEU A 82 5.29 -9.28 7.97
C LEU A 82 4.49 -8.10 8.55
N LEU A 83 4.51 -7.94 9.87
CA LEU A 83 3.81 -6.85 10.54
C LEU A 83 4.36 -5.47 10.14
N SER A 84 5.67 -5.34 10.03
CA SER A 84 6.32 -4.13 9.53
C SER A 84 5.92 -3.83 8.08
N ASN A 85 5.83 -4.87 7.24
CA ASN A 85 5.38 -4.73 5.86
C ASN A 85 3.91 -4.27 5.77
N PHE A 86 3.01 -4.82 6.59
CA PHE A 86 1.63 -4.35 6.68
C PHE A 86 1.56 -2.85 7.00
N GLN A 87 2.32 -2.39 8.00
CA GLN A 87 2.37 -0.97 8.36
C GLN A 87 2.88 -0.10 7.21
N ASN A 88 3.91 -0.56 6.48
CA ASN A 88 4.50 0.18 5.37
C ASN A 88 3.55 0.35 4.18
N VAL A 89 2.69 -0.65 3.92
CA VAL A 89 1.74 -0.64 2.79
C VAL A 89 0.39 -0.03 3.18
N GLY A 90 0.12 0.15 4.47
CA GLY A 90 -1.15 0.70 4.96
C GLY A 90 -2.22 -0.35 5.27
N VAL A 91 -1.82 -1.60 5.50
CA VAL A 91 -2.70 -2.67 5.99
C VAL A 91 -2.74 -2.61 7.51
N THR A 92 -3.94 -2.46 8.08
CA THR A 92 -4.15 -2.45 9.52
C THR A 92 -4.33 -3.85 10.08
N TYR A 93 -3.98 -4.06 11.35
CA TYR A 93 -4.17 -5.34 12.05
C TYR A 93 -4.26 -5.10 13.56
N GLU A 94 -4.78 -6.07 14.31
CA GLU A 94 -5.00 -5.94 15.76
C GLU A 94 -3.74 -6.36 16.52
N LYS A 95 -3.02 -5.39 17.09
CA LYS A 95 -1.68 -5.60 17.67
C LYS A 95 -1.66 -6.64 18.80
N ASP A 96 -2.68 -6.64 19.66
CA ASP A 96 -2.75 -7.50 20.84
C ASP A 96 -3.14 -8.95 20.52
N HIS A 97 -3.59 -9.20 19.29
CA HIS A 97 -4.11 -10.49 18.86
C HIS A 97 -3.47 -11.02 17.56
N VAL A 98 -2.58 -10.29 16.91
CA VAL A 98 -1.92 -10.81 15.69
C VAL A 98 -0.76 -11.75 16.02
N VAL A 99 -0.07 -11.57 17.15
CA VAL A 99 1.11 -12.37 17.52
C VAL A 99 0.70 -13.55 18.40
N CYS A 100 1.17 -14.75 18.05
CA CYS A 100 1.08 -15.94 18.89
C CYS A 100 2.21 -15.92 19.94
N GLU A 101 1.85 -15.71 21.21
CA GLU A 101 2.81 -15.71 22.32
C GLU A 101 3.34 -17.11 22.67
N GLU A 102 2.62 -18.17 22.29
CA GLU A 102 3.08 -19.54 22.50
C GLU A 102 4.24 -19.88 21.55
N THR A 103 5.41 -20.17 22.12
CA THR A 103 6.66 -20.42 21.38
C THR A 103 6.63 -21.62 20.41
N LYS A 104 5.59 -22.46 20.48
CA LYS A 104 5.39 -23.59 19.56
C LYS A 104 4.93 -23.15 18.16
N TYR A 105 4.37 -21.94 18.03
CA TYR A 105 3.91 -21.39 16.76
C TYR A 105 4.98 -20.47 16.16
N HIS A 106 5.70 -20.98 15.17
CA HIS A 106 6.50 -20.16 14.26
C HIS A 106 5.58 -19.47 13.24
N THR A 107 5.99 -18.32 12.70
CA THR A 107 5.33 -17.70 11.55
C THR A 107 5.24 -18.69 10.38
N GLY A 108 4.16 -18.66 9.62
CA GLY A 108 4.03 -19.50 8.43
C GLY A 108 5.20 -19.26 7.47
N VAL A 109 5.71 -20.31 6.84
CA VAL A 109 6.82 -20.20 5.88
C VAL A 109 6.52 -20.98 4.62
N ALA A 110 7.01 -20.47 3.49
CA ALA A 110 7.03 -21.19 2.23
C ALA A 110 8.47 -21.29 1.71
N PRO A 111 9.20 -22.38 2.01
CA PRO A 111 10.41 -22.72 1.26
C PRO A 111 10.10 -22.97 -0.21
N ILE A 112 10.73 -22.16 -1.07
CA ILE A 112 10.55 -22.20 -2.52
C ILE A 112 11.92 -22.49 -3.15
N LEU A 113 11.99 -23.51 -3.98
CA LEU A 113 13.15 -23.78 -4.84
C LEU A 113 12.77 -23.40 -6.26
N VAL A 114 13.61 -22.62 -6.93
CA VAL A 114 13.37 -22.20 -8.33
C VAL A 114 14.54 -22.61 -9.21
N ASP A 115 14.24 -23.34 -10.28
CA ASP A 115 15.19 -23.63 -11.36
C ASP A 115 15.44 -22.35 -12.18
N THR A 116 16.69 -21.89 -12.21
CA THR A 116 17.04 -20.68 -12.98
C THR A 116 17.05 -20.88 -14.50
N SER A 117 17.08 -22.14 -14.95
CA SER A 117 17.14 -22.51 -16.37
C SER A 117 15.73 -22.65 -16.95
N SER A 118 14.84 -23.39 -16.27
CA SER A 118 13.46 -23.61 -16.73
C SER A 118 12.44 -22.64 -16.14
N GLY A 119 12.68 -22.12 -14.93
CA GLY A 119 11.69 -21.36 -14.16
C GLY A 119 10.79 -22.23 -13.27
N ASP A 120 10.90 -23.55 -13.37
CA ASP A 120 10.13 -24.50 -12.56
C ASP A 120 10.39 -24.30 -11.08
N ASN A 121 9.40 -24.61 -10.24
CA ASN A 121 9.54 -24.46 -8.80
C ASN A 121 9.04 -25.66 -8.01
N MET A 122 9.55 -25.78 -6.78
CA MET A 122 9.04 -26.67 -5.75
C MET A 122 8.73 -25.83 -4.52
N ILE A 123 7.49 -25.90 -4.04
CA ILE A 123 7.02 -25.11 -2.91
C ILE A 123 6.57 -26.07 -1.82
N VAL A 124 7.06 -25.85 -0.60
CA VAL A 124 6.54 -26.50 0.60
C VAL A 124 5.94 -25.41 1.47
N VAL A 125 4.68 -25.54 1.87
CA VAL A 125 4.06 -24.59 2.81
C VAL A 125 4.02 -25.22 4.19
N ALA A 126 4.65 -24.56 5.16
CA ALA A 126 4.55 -24.89 6.57
C ALA A 126 3.68 -23.82 7.26
N PRO A 127 2.39 -24.10 7.55
CA PRO A 127 1.42 -23.06 7.89
C PRO A 127 1.70 -22.38 9.25
N GLY A 128 2.38 -23.06 10.18
CA GLY A 128 2.79 -22.46 11.47
C GLY A 128 1.62 -21.78 12.21
N ALA A 129 1.82 -20.52 12.58
CA ALA A 129 0.85 -19.68 13.28
C ALA A 129 -0.47 -19.46 12.51
N ASN A 130 -0.51 -19.61 11.18
CA ASN A 130 -1.76 -19.52 10.42
C ASN A 130 -2.80 -20.52 10.93
N TYR A 131 -2.37 -21.71 11.40
CA TYR A 131 -3.24 -22.74 11.96
C TYR A 131 -3.62 -22.51 13.43
N ALA A 132 -3.07 -21.47 14.05
CA ALA A 132 -3.48 -20.99 15.37
C ALA A 132 -4.63 -19.97 15.29
N LEU A 133 -4.92 -19.42 14.11
CA LEU A 133 -6.08 -18.54 13.92
C LEU A 133 -7.35 -19.36 14.18
N SER A 134 -8.11 -18.98 15.21
CA SER A 134 -9.30 -19.72 15.61
C SER A 134 -10.59 -19.06 15.13
N PRO A 135 -11.70 -19.82 15.01
CA PRO A 135 -13.02 -19.23 14.72
C PRO A 135 -13.41 -18.10 15.70
N SER A 136 -13.10 -18.27 16.99
CA SER A 136 -13.43 -17.27 18.01
C SER A 136 -12.66 -15.95 17.83
N ASP A 137 -11.40 -16.01 17.37
CA ASP A 137 -10.62 -14.81 17.07
C ASP A 137 -11.28 -14.00 15.96
N ILE A 138 -11.70 -14.70 14.89
CA ILE A 138 -12.32 -14.10 13.71
C ILE A 138 -13.69 -13.50 14.06
N GLU A 139 -14.51 -14.26 14.79
CA GLU A 139 -15.81 -13.79 15.25
C GLU A 139 -15.68 -12.52 16.10
N THR A 140 -14.76 -12.52 17.08
CA THR A 140 -14.51 -11.36 17.94
C THR A 140 -14.01 -10.16 17.13
N ALA A 141 -13.05 -10.37 16.23
CA ALA A 141 -12.47 -9.30 15.44
C ALA A 141 -13.46 -8.67 14.43
N ILE A 142 -14.41 -9.44 13.89
CA ILE A 142 -15.41 -8.93 12.93
C ILE A 142 -16.65 -8.40 13.65
N LEU A 143 -17.20 -9.12 14.63
CA LEU A 143 -18.45 -8.77 15.31
C LEU A 143 -18.25 -7.82 16.50
N GLY A 144 -17.05 -7.78 17.08
CA GLY A 144 -16.73 -6.97 18.27
C GLY A 144 -16.62 -5.46 17.99
N SER A 145 -16.64 -5.04 16.73
CA SER A 145 -16.69 -3.62 16.39
C SER A 145 -18.03 -3.01 16.81
N SER A 146 -17.99 -2.04 17.71
CA SER A 146 -19.18 -1.43 18.32
C SER A 146 -19.88 -0.41 17.41
N ASP A 147 -19.26 -0.03 16.29
CA ASP A 147 -19.83 0.91 15.32
C ASP A 147 -20.41 0.16 14.11
N LYS A 148 -21.72 -0.12 14.15
CA LYS A 148 -22.45 -0.80 13.07
C LYS A 148 -22.43 -0.04 11.74
N ASN A 149 -22.15 1.27 11.76
CA ASN A 149 -22.08 2.11 10.56
C ASN A 149 -20.66 2.18 9.98
N LYS A 150 -19.69 1.47 10.56
CA LYS A 150 -18.30 1.34 10.08
C LYS A 150 -17.89 -0.12 9.88
N GLY A 151 -18.86 -1.01 9.67
CA GLY A 151 -18.61 -2.40 9.37
C GLY A 151 -17.84 -2.57 8.04
N PRO A 152 -17.18 -3.72 7.82
CA PRO A 152 -16.56 -3.99 6.54
C PRO A 152 -17.62 -4.04 5.43
N ALA A 153 -17.29 -3.48 4.26
CA ALA A 153 -18.10 -3.69 3.05
C ALA A 153 -17.84 -5.07 2.45
N VAL A 154 -16.59 -5.54 2.57
CA VAL A 154 -16.14 -6.80 1.98
C VAL A 154 -15.35 -7.61 3.00
N VAL A 155 -15.64 -8.91 3.11
CA VAL A 155 -14.86 -9.88 3.88
C VAL A 155 -14.35 -10.96 2.94
N VAL A 156 -13.02 -11.14 2.90
CA VAL A 156 -12.34 -12.08 2.00
C VAL A 156 -11.66 -13.16 2.83
N THR A 157 -11.74 -14.42 2.38
CA THR A 157 -10.96 -15.53 2.96
C THR A 157 -10.43 -16.45 1.88
N GLN A 158 -9.36 -17.18 2.23
CA GLN A 158 -8.75 -18.23 1.42
C GLN A 158 -8.61 -19.53 2.22
N LEU A 159 -7.97 -20.56 1.65
CA LEU A 159 -7.84 -21.90 2.26
C LEU A 159 -6.40 -22.23 2.74
N GLU A 160 -5.57 -21.23 2.99
CA GLU A 160 -4.27 -21.40 3.68
C GLU A 160 -4.36 -21.31 5.22
N ILE A 161 -5.58 -21.23 5.74
CA ILE A 161 -5.91 -21.35 7.16
C ILE A 161 -6.80 -22.58 7.35
N LYS A 162 -7.08 -22.95 8.60
CA LYS A 162 -7.97 -24.09 8.87
C LYS A 162 -9.36 -23.88 8.25
N PRO A 163 -9.98 -24.92 7.64
CA PRO A 163 -11.28 -24.80 6.99
C PRO A 163 -12.37 -24.22 7.90
N GLU A 164 -12.43 -24.60 9.17
CA GLU A 164 -13.40 -24.08 10.13
C GLU A 164 -13.23 -22.57 10.39
N SER A 165 -12.01 -22.05 10.24
CA SER A 165 -11.70 -20.63 10.42
C SER A 165 -12.08 -19.82 9.18
N ALA A 166 -11.76 -20.34 7.98
CA ALA A 166 -12.23 -19.75 6.72
C ALA A 166 -13.76 -19.70 6.66
N LEU A 167 -14.43 -20.78 7.06
CA LEU A 167 -15.89 -20.84 7.14
C LEU A 167 -16.44 -19.80 8.14
N GLN A 168 -15.78 -19.63 9.29
CA GLN A 168 -16.19 -18.63 10.27
C GLN A 168 -16.03 -17.19 9.74
N ALA A 169 -15.02 -16.91 8.91
CA ALA A 169 -14.88 -15.61 8.25
C ALA A 169 -16.11 -15.29 7.38
N LEU A 170 -16.57 -16.26 6.58
CA LEU A 170 -17.79 -16.11 5.77
C LEU A 170 -19.04 -15.92 6.66
N LYS A 171 -19.18 -16.69 7.74
CA LYS A 171 -20.29 -16.54 8.70
C LYS A 171 -20.33 -15.14 9.32
N SER A 172 -19.20 -14.67 9.83
CA SER A 172 -19.08 -13.38 10.50
C SER A 172 -19.25 -12.22 9.52
N GLY A 173 -18.69 -12.31 8.30
CA GLY A 173 -18.89 -11.32 7.25
C GLY A 173 -20.36 -11.16 6.86
N ARG A 174 -21.06 -12.28 6.69
CA ARG A 174 -22.50 -12.28 6.41
C ARG A 174 -23.33 -11.71 7.56
N ALA A 175 -22.96 -12.01 8.81
CA ALA A 175 -23.66 -11.50 9.99
C ALA A 175 -23.60 -9.97 10.12
N VAL A 176 -22.55 -9.33 9.58
CA VAL A 176 -22.42 -7.86 9.52
C VAL A 176 -22.92 -7.25 8.21
N GLY A 177 -23.47 -8.06 7.30
CA GLY A 177 -23.97 -7.61 6.00
C GLY A 177 -22.89 -7.25 4.99
N ALA A 178 -21.65 -7.71 5.17
CA ALA A 178 -20.58 -7.52 4.20
C ALA A 178 -20.76 -8.46 3.01
N THR A 179 -20.27 -8.05 1.83
CA THR A 179 -20.06 -8.97 0.70
C THR A 179 -18.97 -9.95 1.07
N THR A 180 -19.27 -11.24 1.00
CA THR A 180 -18.34 -12.32 1.34
C THR A 180 -17.70 -12.90 0.09
N ILE A 181 -16.36 -12.97 0.09
CA ILE A 181 -15.56 -13.48 -1.02
C ILE A 181 -14.74 -14.68 -0.54
N LEU A 182 -14.89 -15.81 -1.23
CA LEU A 182 -14.06 -17.00 -1.04
C LEU A 182 -13.14 -17.16 -2.26
N ASN A 183 -11.83 -17.11 -2.05
CA ASN A 183 -10.86 -17.62 -3.02
C ASN A 183 -10.43 -19.02 -2.56
N PRO A 184 -10.90 -20.12 -3.21
CA PRO A 184 -10.69 -21.49 -2.76
C PRO A 184 -9.28 -21.98 -3.07
N ALA A 185 -8.27 -21.23 -2.62
CA ALA A 185 -6.86 -21.41 -2.93
C ALA A 185 -6.04 -21.64 -1.65
N PRO A 186 -5.15 -22.65 -1.63
CA PRO A 186 -5.08 -23.75 -2.60
C PRO A 186 -6.39 -24.55 -2.60
N ALA A 187 -6.74 -25.17 -3.72
CA ALA A 187 -7.92 -26.02 -3.77
C ALA A 187 -7.72 -27.25 -2.87
N PRO A 188 -8.75 -27.66 -2.12
CA PRO A 188 -8.62 -28.76 -1.18
C PRO A 188 -8.53 -30.10 -1.92
N GLU A 189 -7.44 -30.83 -1.69
CA GLU A 189 -7.21 -32.17 -2.28
C GLU A 189 -7.56 -33.30 -1.30
N ASP A 190 -7.38 -33.07 0.00
CA ASP A 190 -7.52 -34.06 1.08
C ASP A 190 -8.85 -33.97 1.83
N TRP A 191 -9.70 -32.99 1.50
CA TRP A 191 -11.05 -32.85 2.03
C TRP A 191 -11.99 -32.21 1.00
N VAL A 192 -13.29 -32.35 1.25
CA VAL A 192 -14.34 -31.81 0.36
C VAL A 192 -14.98 -30.59 1.00
N MET A 193 -15.06 -29.50 0.25
CA MET A 193 -15.73 -28.29 0.69
C MET A 193 -17.23 -28.53 0.89
N SER A 194 -17.73 -28.26 2.10
CA SER A 194 -19.15 -28.40 2.41
C SER A 194 -20.00 -27.37 1.67
N GLU A 195 -21.29 -27.68 1.46
CA GLU A 195 -22.24 -26.74 0.85
C GLU A 195 -22.34 -25.41 1.59
N GLU A 196 -22.05 -25.41 2.89
CA GLU A 196 -22.09 -24.21 3.72
C GLU A 196 -21.13 -23.11 3.24
N PHE A 197 -19.95 -23.47 2.70
CA PHE A 197 -19.04 -22.49 2.09
C PHE A 197 -19.70 -21.78 0.91
N TYR A 198 -20.28 -22.54 -0.02
CA TYR A 198 -20.95 -21.98 -1.20
C TYR A 198 -22.16 -21.15 -0.80
N GLN A 199 -22.97 -21.63 0.14
CA GLN A 199 -24.17 -20.92 0.60
C GLN A 199 -23.86 -19.60 1.31
N LEU A 200 -22.70 -19.52 1.98
CA LEU A 200 -22.26 -18.33 2.71
C LEU A 200 -21.50 -17.33 1.85
N ALA A 201 -20.88 -17.74 0.75
CA ALA A 201 -20.14 -16.86 -0.15
C ALA A 201 -21.08 -16.13 -1.13
N ASP A 202 -20.87 -14.82 -1.27
CA ASP A 202 -21.49 -14.04 -2.33
C ASP A 202 -20.75 -14.24 -3.64
N ILE A 203 -19.41 -14.24 -3.57
CA ILE A 203 -18.53 -14.42 -4.72
C ILE A 203 -17.51 -15.52 -4.42
N VAL A 204 -17.31 -16.45 -5.36
CA VAL A 204 -16.22 -17.43 -5.31
C VAL A 204 -15.27 -17.21 -6.47
N ILE A 205 -13.96 -17.16 -6.20
CA ILE A 205 -12.94 -16.79 -7.18
C ILE A 205 -11.87 -17.90 -7.31
N PRO A 206 -12.12 -18.99 -8.06
CA PRO A 206 -11.08 -19.97 -8.39
C PRO A 206 -10.26 -19.55 -9.62
N ASN A 207 -9.08 -20.14 -9.81
CA ASN A 207 -8.49 -20.29 -11.15
C ASN A 207 -9.02 -21.58 -11.83
N GLU A 208 -8.58 -21.84 -13.06
CA GLU A 208 -8.99 -23.01 -13.86
C GLU A 208 -8.75 -24.33 -13.13
N THR A 209 -7.53 -24.54 -12.61
CA THR A 209 -7.15 -25.76 -11.89
C THR A 209 -7.97 -25.94 -10.60
N GLU A 210 -8.12 -24.86 -9.82
CA GLU A 210 -8.87 -24.83 -8.57
C GLU A 210 -10.35 -25.12 -8.83
N LEU A 211 -10.93 -24.56 -9.90
CA LEU A 211 -12.30 -24.80 -10.33
C LEU A 211 -12.53 -26.29 -10.63
N ARG A 212 -11.62 -26.93 -11.36
CA ARG A 212 -11.69 -28.37 -11.66
C ARG A 212 -11.67 -29.18 -10.38
N ILE A 213 -10.71 -28.91 -9.48
CA ILE A 213 -10.55 -29.65 -8.22
C ILE A 213 -11.81 -29.53 -7.34
N ILE A 214 -12.36 -28.33 -7.13
CA ILE A 214 -13.56 -28.15 -6.30
C ILE A 214 -14.85 -28.69 -6.94
N CYS A 215 -14.86 -28.88 -8.26
CA CYS A 215 -15.90 -29.61 -9.00
C CYS A 215 -15.65 -31.13 -9.06
N GLY A 216 -14.57 -31.64 -8.45
CA GLY A 216 -14.24 -33.07 -8.45
C GLY A 216 -13.74 -33.59 -9.81
N ARG A 217 -13.23 -32.70 -10.66
CA ARG A 217 -12.60 -33.03 -11.94
C ARG A 217 -11.07 -33.05 -11.78
N PRO A 218 -10.37 -33.93 -12.52
CA PRO A 218 -8.90 -33.95 -12.48
C PRO A 218 -8.31 -32.64 -13.02
N PRO A 219 -7.10 -32.23 -12.59
CA PRO A 219 -6.35 -31.15 -13.22
C PRO A 219 -6.20 -31.40 -14.73
N GLN A 220 -6.15 -30.34 -15.53
CA GLN A 220 -5.93 -30.43 -16.98
C GLN A 220 -4.48 -30.86 -17.27
N ASP A 221 -4.28 -31.79 -18.20
CA ASP A 221 -2.94 -32.25 -18.61
C ASP A 221 -2.34 -31.20 -19.57
N GLU A 222 -1.23 -30.56 -19.19
CA GLU A 222 -0.56 -29.52 -19.99
C GLU A 222 -0.02 -30.03 -21.35
N ASN A 223 -0.02 -31.35 -21.58
CA ASN A 223 0.49 -31.97 -22.82
C ASN A 223 -0.59 -32.27 -23.88
N GLU A 224 -1.87 -31.98 -23.62
CA GLU A 224 -2.94 -32.19 -24.61
C GLU A 224 -3.10 -31.01 -25.59
N GLU A 225 -2.39 -29.89 -25.40
CA GLU A 225 -2.49 -28.67 -26.23
C GLU A 225 -1.81 -28.76 -27.62
N GLU A 226 -1.07 -29.83 -27.97
CA GLU A 226 -0.32 -29.90 -29.24
C GLU A 226 -1.06 -30.54 -30.43
N GLU A 227 -2.32 -31.00 -30.29
CA GLU A 227 -3.08 -31.62 -31.41
C GLU A 227 -4.40 -30.93 -31.80
N GLU A 228 -4.64 -29.67 -31.40
CA GLU A 228 -5.83 -28.94 -31.89
C GLU A 228 -5.50 -28.07 -33.13
N GLU A 229 -5.96 -28.54 -34.30
CA GLU A 229 -6.02 -27.75 -35.53
C GLU A 229 -6.77 -26.43 -35.30
N GLU A 230 -6.38 -25.36 -36.02
CA GLU A 230 -6.81 -23.94 -35.85
C GLU A 230 -8.34 -23.63 -36.02
N GLY A 231 -9.24 -24.57 -35.75
CA GLY A 231 -10.70 -24.46 -35.97
C GLY A 231 -11.62 -24.51 -34.74
N GLU A 232 -11.20 -24.99 -33.56
CA GLU A 232 -12.12 -25.32 -32.45
C GLU A 232 -11.85 -24.60 -31.10
N LYS A 233 -11.56 -23.29 -31.11
CA LYS A 233 -11.35 -22.48 -29.88
C LYS A 233 -12.57 -22.31 -28.93
N ASN A 234 -13.66 -23.05 -29.11
CA ASN A 234 -14.91 -22.85 -28.36
C ASN A 234 -15.18 -23.91 -27.27
N VAL A 235 -14.48 -25.06 -27.26
CA VAL A 235 -14.84 -26.20 -26.39
C VAL A 235 -14.43 -26.00 -24.93
N GLU A 236 -13.25 -25.45 -24.67
CA GLU A 236 -12.73 -25.27 -23.29
C GLU A 236 -13.60 -24.34 -22.43
N ASN A 237 -14.08 -23.24 -23.02
CA ASN A 237 -14.89 -22.27 -22.31
C ASN A 237 -16.27 -22.85 -21.92
N GLU A 238 -16.83 -23.79 -22.70
CA GLU A 238 -18.12 -24.41 -22.36
C GLU A 238 -18.03 -25.26 -21.09
N GLU A 239 -16.95 -26.02 -20.92
CA GLU A 239 -16.74 -26.86 -19.73
C GLU A 239 -16.59 -26.01 -18.46
N GLU A 240 -15.78 -24.94 -18.51
CA GLU A 240 -15.60 -24.01 -17.40
C GLU A 240 -16.91 -23.30 -17.02
N ILE A 241 -17.71 -22.89 -18.02
CA ILE A 241 -19.03 -22.29 -17.80
C ILE A 241 -19.94 -23.27 -17.06
N GLU A 242 -19.97 -24.55 -17.45
CA GLU A 242 -20.79 -25.56 -16.79
C GLU A 242 -20.35 -25.79 -15.34
N MET A 243 -19.04 -25.87 -15.05
CA MET A 243 -18.52 -25.97 -13.69
C MET A 243 -18.93 -24.77 -12.83
N ALA A 244 -18.75 -23.56 -13.36
CA ALA A 244 -19.14 -22.35 -12.67
C ALA A 244 -20.66 -22.30 -12.41
N LYS A 245 -21.50 -22.72 -13.37
CA LYS A 245 -22.95 -22.86 -13.16
C LYS A 245 -23.29 -23.90 -12.09
N GLU A 246 -22.58 -25.04 -12.05
CA GLU A 246 -22.74 -26.06 -11.02
C GLU A 246 -22.46 -25.48 -9.62
N LEU A 247 -21.35 -24.77 -9.43
CA LEU A 247 -21.03 -24.13 -8.15
C LEU A 247 -22.04 -23.04 -7.77
N LEU A 248 -22.53 -22.28 -8.75
CA LEU A 248 -23.57 -21.28 -8.52
C LEU A 248 -24.86 -21.95 -8.00
N SER A 249 -25.20 -23.13 -8.52
CA SER A 249 -26.35 -23.94 -8.08
C SER A 249 -26.20 -24.48 -6.65
N LYS A 250 -24.96 -24.66 -6.15
CA LYS A 250 -24.67 -25.09 -4.76
C LYS A 250 -24.94 -24.00 -3.71
N GLY A 251 -25.29 -22.78 -4.13
CA GLY A 251 -25.84 -21.75 -3.25
C GLY A 251 -25.08 -20.42 -3.21
N VAL A 252 -24.04 -20.24 -4.04
CA VAL A 252 -23.33 -18.97 -4.17
C VAL A 252 -24.30 -17.86 -4.59
N LYS A 253 -24.27 -16.74 -3.87
CA LYS A 253 -25.36 -15.75 -3.93
C LYS A 253 -25.30 -14.84 -5.14
N ARG A 254 -24.11 -14.46 -5.58
CA ARG A 254 -23.94 -13.45 -6.65
C ARG A 254 -23.25 -14.04 -7.87
N ALA A 255 -22.02 -14.52 -7.73
CA ALA A 255 -21.23 -14.92 -8.89
C ALA A 255 -20.09 -15.91 -8.59
N ILE A 256 -19.70 -16.67 -9.61
CA ILE A 256 -18.40 -17.34 -9.70
C ILE A 256 -17.53 -16.53 -10.66
N ILE A 257 -16.29 -16.22 -10.27
CA ILE A 257 -15.32 -15.54 -11.12
C ILE A 257 -14.13 -16.46 -11.33
N VAL A 258 -13.98 -17.01 -12.53
CA VAL A 258 -12.86 -17.89 -12.88
C VAL A 258 -11.75 -17.01 -13.46
N THR A 259 -10.57 -17.01 -12.83
CA THR A 259 -9.40 -16.33 -13.38
C THR A 259 -8.74 -17.22 -14.44
N LEU A 260 -8.47 -16.66 -15.63
CA LEU A 260 -8.04 -17.36 -16.84
C LEU A 260 -6.63 -16.96 -17.30
N GLY A 261 -5.77 -16.60 -16.35
CA GLY A 261 -4.42 -16.10 -16.62
C GLY A 261 -4.40 -14.93 -17.60
N ALA A 262 -3.69 -15.09 -18.72
CA ALA A 262 -3.56 -14.06 -19.76
C ALA A 262 -4.87 -13.77 -20.51
N ARG A 263 -5.89 -14.64 -20.41
CA ARG A 263 -7.20 -14.47 -21.04
C ARG A 263 -8.16 -13.58 -20.22
N GLY A 264 -7.74 -13.12 -19.04
CA GLY A 264 -8.53 -12.27 -18.16
C GLY A 264 -9.32 -13.08 -17.14
N ALA A 265 -10.63 -12.82 -17.02
CA ALA A 265 -11.52 -13.55 -16.11
C ALA A 265 -12.91 -13.77 -16.72
N MET A 266 -13.52 -14.91 -16.38
CA MET A 266 -14.91 -15.23 -16.70
C MET A 266 -15.78 -15.05 -15.46
N ILE A 267 -16.89 -14.32 -15.61
CA ILE A 267 -17.87 -14.07 -14.55
C ILE A 267 -19.15 -14.82 -14.92
N VAL A 268 -19.58 -15.75 -14.06
CA VAL A 268 -20.87 -16.42 -14.14
C VAL A 268 -21.73 -15.92 -12.99
N GLN A 269 -22.65 -15.00 -13.29
CA GLN A 269 -23.46 -14.30 -12.30
C GLN A 269 -24.94 -14.68 -12.38
N ARG A 270 -25.62 -14.72 -11.23
CA ARG A 270 -27.09 -14.89 -11.21
C ARG A 270 -27.74 -13.72 -11.93
N ASN A 271 -28.78 -14.01 -12.71
CA ASN A 271 -29.52 -12.98 -13.42
C ASN A 271 -30.26 -12.08 -12.40
N PRO A 272 -29.97 -10.76 -12.31
CA PRO A 272 -30.63 -9.88 -11.34
C PRO A 272 -32.14 -9.81 -11.53
N ASP A 273 -32.60 -9.92 -12.78
CA ASP A 273 -34.02 -9.88 -13.15
C ASP A 273 -34.73 -11.23 -12.95
N SER A 274 -34.08 -12.19 -12.30
CA SER A 274 -34.67 -13.51 -12.01
C SER A 274 -35.77 -13.45 -10.94
N ASP A 275 -35.81 -12.43 -10.07
CA ASP A 275 -36.77 -12.35 -8.94
C ASP A 275 -36.84 -13.66 -8.13
N GLY A 276 -35.71 -14.37 -8.02
CA GLY A 276 -35.60 -15.68 -7.36
C GLY A 276 -35.96 -16.89 -8.22
N ASP A 277 -36.26 -16.70 -9.51
CA ASP A 277 -36.50 -17.76 -10.48
C ASP A 277 -35.18 -18.43 -10.92
N GLU A 278 -34.86 -19.55 -10.27
CA GLU A 278 -33.67 -20.37 -10.57
C GLU A 278 -33.69 -21.01 -11.96
N THR A 279 -34.79 -20.89 -12.72
CA THR A 279 -34.88 -21.42 -14.10
C THR A 279 -34.30 -20.49 -15.16
N LYS A 280 -34.02 -19.22 -14.82
CA LYS A 280 -33.33 -18.31 -15.74
C LYS A 280 -31.84 -18.59 -15.75
N ASP A 281 -31.30 -18.76 -16.95
CA ASP A 281 -29.87 -18.99 -17.14
C ASP A 281 -29.01 -17.87 -16.52
N PRO A 282 -27.92 -18.21 -15.82
CA PRO A 282 -26.91 -17.25 -15.39
C PRO A 282 -26.33 -16.45 -16.55
N ILE A 283 -25.96 -15.20 -16.27
CA ILE A 283 -25.28 -14.34 -17.24
C ILE A 283 -23.79 -14.68 -17.20
N VAL A 284 -23.20 -14.92 -18.37
CA VAL A 284 -21.77 -15.19 -18.54
C VAL A 284 -21.13 -13.97 -19.21
N THR A 285 -20.14 -13.37 -18.55
CA THR A 285 -19.38 -12.22 -19.05
C THR A 285 -17.89 -12.53 -19.01
N PHE A 286 -17.17 -12.28 -20.10
CA PHE A 286 -15.71 -12.31 -20.12
C PHE A 286 -15.16 -10.91 -20.00
N VAL A 287 -14.24 -10.71 -19.05
CA VAL A 287 -13.58 -9.42 -18.80
C VAL A 287 -12.07 -9.59 -18.94
N ASP A 288 -11.41 -8.50 -19.31
CA ASP A 288 -9.97 -8.43 -19.49
C ASP A 288 -9.48 -7.06 -18.98
N ALA A 289 -8.17 -6.91 -18.78
CA ALA A 289 -7.56 -5.65 -18.42
C ALA A 289 -7.98 -4.53 -19.39
N PRO A 290 -8.12 -3.27 -18.92
CA PRO A 290 -8.51 -2.15 -19.79
C PRO A 290 -7.61 -2.05 -21.03
N LYS A 291 -8.22 -1.74 -22.19
CA LYS A 291 -7.50 -1.71 -23.47
C LYS A 291 -6.44 -0.61 -23.54
N ASP A 292 -6.67 0.47 -22.83
CA ASP A 292 -5.81 1.65 -22.67
C ASP A 292 -4.82 1.52 -21.50
N LEU A 293 -4.68 0.35 -20.89
CA LEU A 293 -3.68 0.10 -19.86
C LEU A 293 -2.25 0.21 -20.44
N PRO A 294 -1.41 1.15 -19.97
CA PRO A 294 -0.11 1.42 -20.61
C PRO A 294 0.86 0.22 -20.64
N CYS A 295 0.88 -0.61 -19.61
CA CYS A 295 1.81 -1.74 -19.48
C CYS A 295 1.36 -2.98 -20.28
N ARG A 296 0.28 -2.91 -21.05
CA ARG A 296 -0.24 -4.06 -21.82
C ARG A 296 0.74 -4.54 -22.89
N SER A 297 1.56 -3.64 -23.43
CA SER A 297 2.61 -3.95 -24.41
C SER A 297 3.95 -4.40 -23.80
N GLU A 298 4.08 -4.39 -22.48
CA GLU A 298 5.32 -4.80 -21.79
C GLU A 298 5.38 -6.33 -21.66
N PRO A 299 6.59 -6.94 -21.63
CA PRO A 299 6.74 -8.40 -21.52
C PRO A 299 6.31 -8.92 -20.14
N VAL A 300 5.84 -10.18 -20.07
CA VAL A 300 5.60 -10.87 -18.78
C VAL A 300 6.96 -11.20 -18.17
N VAL A 301 7.14 -10.91 -16.88
CA VAL A 301 8.38 -11.15 -16.16
C VAL A 301 8.22 -12.27 -15.13
N ASP A 302 7.13 -12.25 -14.36
CA ASP A 302 6.88 -13.18 -13.26
C ASP A 302 5.39 -13.17 -12.91
N THR A 303 4.70 -14.31 -12.95
CA THR A 303 3.25 -14.39 -12.70
C THR A 303 2.89 -14.64 -11.23
N VAL A 304 3.88 -14.78 -10.36
CA VAL A 304 3.67 -15.09 -8.94
C VAL A 304 2.82 -14.02 -8.26
N GLY A 305 1.74 -14.45 -7.61
CA GLY A 305 0.84 -13.57 -6.85
C GLY A 305 -0.14 -12.77 -7.71
N ALA A 306 -0.25 -13.02 -9.02
CA ALA A 306 -1.21 -12.32 -9.90
C ALA A 306 -2.68 -12.61 -9.52
N GLY A 307 -3.01 -13.86 -9.16
CA GLY A 307 -4.34 -14.21 -8.67
C GLY A 307 -4.69 -13.51 -7.35
N ASP A 308 -3.71 -13.38 -6.45
CA ASP A 308 -3.88 -12.61 -5.21
C ASP A 308 -4.03 -11.11 -5.49
N ALA A 309 -3.31 -10.57 -6.48
CA ALA A 309 -3.46 -9.19 -6.94
C ALA A 309 -4.88 -8.93 -7.47
N PHE A 310 -5.41 -9.86 -8.26
CA PHE A 310 -6.78 -9.83 -8.75
C PHE A 310 -7.79 -9.85 -7.59
N CYS A 311 -7.72 -10.83 -6.70
CA CYS A 311 -8.65 -10.97 -5.57
C CYS A 311 -8.64 -9.75 -4.63
N GLY A 312 -7.44 -9.27 -4.28
CA GLY A 312 -7.26 -8.09 -3.42
C GLY A 312 -7.81 -6.81 -4.04
N SER A 313 -7.44 -6.52 -5.29
CA SER A 313 -7.90 -5.31 -5.99
C SER A 313 -9.39 -5.35 -6.29
N LEU A 314 -9.95 -6.50 -6.70
CA LEU A 314 -11.40 -6.69 -6.88
C LEU A 314 -12.15 -6.33 -5.58
N SER A 315 -11.67 -6.82 -4.44
CA SER A 315 -12.29 -6.57 -3.13
C SER A 315 -12.28 -5.07 -2.79
N ALA A 316 -11.20 -4.37 -3.09
CA ALA A 316 -11.10 -2.93 -2.88
C ALA A 316 -12.03 -2.15 -3.83
N TYR A 317 -12.12 -2.51 -5.12
CA TYR A 317 -13.07 -1.88 -6.05
C TYR A 317 -14.54 -2.12 -5.68
N LEU A 318 -14.88 -3.33 -5.23
CA LEU A 318 -16.23 -3.62 -4.73
C LEU A 318 -16.55 -2.82 -3.46
N SER A 319 -15.58 -2.67 -2.55
CA SER A 319 -15.75 -1.81 -1.37
C SER A 319 -15.94 -0.33 -1.72
N ALA A 320 -15.47 0.09 -2.90
CA ALA A 320 -15.65 1.43 -3.45
C ALA A 320 -16.96 1.59 -4.25
N GLY A 321 -17.83 0.57 -4.28
CA GLY A 321 -19.13 0.63 -4.93
C GLY A 321 -19.13 0.38 -6.44
N LEU A 322 -18.05 -0.12 -7.02
CA LEU A 322 -18.03 -0.48 -8.45
C LEU A 322 -18.94 -1.67 -8.75
N SER A 323 -19.44 -1.72 -10.00
CA SER A 323 -20.10 -2.91 -10.52
C SER A 323 -19.14 -4.10 -10.54
N LEU A 324 -19.67 -5.32 -10.52
CA LEU A 324 -18.84 -6.53 -10.52
C LEU A 324 -17.94 -6.60 -11.75
N GLU A 325 -18.48 -6.26 -12.92
CA GLU A 325 -17.77 -6.29 -14.21
C GLU A 325 -16.69 -5.20 -14.27
N ASP A 326 -16.97 -3.98 -13.81
CA ASP A 326 -15.97 -2.90 -13.75
C ASP A 326 -14.87 -3.20 -12.75
N ALA A 327 -15.23 -3.71 -11.57
CA ALA A 327 -14.29 -4.12 -10.54
C ALA A 327 -13.36 -5.23 -11.06
N ALA A 328 -13.91 -6.25 -11.73
CA ALA A 328 -13.15 -7.36 -12.28
C ALA A 328 -12.26 -6.93 -13.46
N THR A 329 -12.75 -6.06 -14.35
CA THR A 329 -11.97 -5.46 -15.44
C THR A 329 -10.76 -4.70 -14.89
N LYS A 330 -10.96 -3.84 -13.88
CA LYS A 330 -9.84 -3.12 -13.24
C LYS A 330 -8.93 -4.06 -12.45
N ALA A 331 -9.46 -5.10 -11.82
CA ALA A 331 -8.66 -6.11 -11.12
C ALA A 331 -7.76 -6.91 -12.08
N CYS A 332 -8.25 -7.25 -13.28
CA CYS A 332 -7.41 -7.79 -14.37
C CYS A 332 -6.29 -6.82 -14.73
N GLY A 333 -6.55 -5.51 -14.74
CA GLY A 333 -5.53 -4.50 -14.96
C GLY A 333 -4.45 -4.46 -13.88
N VAL A 334 -4.83 -4.55 -12.60
CA VAL A 334 -3.88 -4.60 -11.47
C VAL A 334 -3.04 -5.88 -11.52
N ALA A 335 -3.65 -7.03 -11.79
CA ALA A 335 -2.92 -8.28 -12.01
C ALA A 335 -1.99 -8.20 -13.24
N SER A 336 -2.43 -7.56 -14.33
CA SER A 336 -1.60 -7.34 -15.51
C SER A 336 -0.36 -6.48 -15.21
N MET A 337 -0.49 -5.49 -14.32
CA MET A 337 0.66 -4.71 -13.85
C MET A 337 1.59 -5.54 -12.97
N SER A 338 1.06 -6.40 -12.09
CA SER A 338 1.88 -7.21 -11.18
C SER A 338 2.79 -8.16 -11.96
N VAL A 339 2.31 -8.76 -13.06
CA VAL A 339 3.11 -9.73 -13.80
C VAL A 339 4.32 -9.15 -14.55
N ARG A 340 4.47 -7.82 -14.57
CA ARG A 340 5.60 -7.10 -15.21
C ARG A 340 6.79 -6.90 -14.28
N LYS A 341 6.67 -7.26 -13.00
CA LYS A 341 7.73 -7.15 -11.99
C LYS A 341 7.88 -8.47 -11.25
N ARG A 342 9.07 -8.73 -10.72
CA ARG A 342 9.33 -9.96 -9.95
C ARG A 342 8.78 -9.89 -8.53
N GLY A 343 8.34 -11.05 -8.03
CA GLY A 343 7.94 -11.30 -6.65
C GLY A 343 6.52 -10.82 -6.32
N ALA A 344 5.78 -11.59 -5.51
CA ALA A 344 4.38 -11.36 -5.16
C ALA A 344 4.10 -9.91 -4.71
N GLN A 345 4.27 -9.61 -3.42
CA GLN A 345 3.90 -8.31 -2.87
C GLN A 345 4.72 -7.14 -3.43
N THR A 346 5.97 -7.39 -3.83
CA THR A 346 6.87 -6.39 -4.40
C THR A 346 6.50 -5.97 -5.82
N SER A 347 5.74 -6.80 -6.53
CA SER A 347 5.28 -6.50 -7.88
C SER A 347 4.00 -5.67 -7.93
N TYR A 348 3.22 -5.63 -6.85
CA TYR A 348 1.94 -4.94 -6.82
C TYR A 348 2.11 -3.43 -7.05
N PRO A 349 1.27 -2.82 -7.89
CA PRO A 349 1.39 -1.40 -8.20
C PRO A 349 1.09 -0.57 -6.95
N ARG A 350 1.82 0.54 -6.78
CA ARG A 350 1.48 1.55 -5.78
C ARG A 350 0.49 2.55 -6.37
N VAL A 351 -0.24 3.25 -5.50
CA VAL A 351 -1.20 4.30 -5.88
C VAL A 351 -0.59 5.33 -6.83
N GLU A 352 0.68 5.70 -6.59
CA GLU A 352 1.46 6.63 -7.40
C GLU A 352 1.73 6.13 -8.83
N ASP A 353 1.87 4.81 -9.01
CA ASP A 353 2.10 4.15 -10.29
C ASP A 353 0.78 3.76 -10.99
N LEU A 354 -0.35 3.85 -10.28
CA LEU A 354 -1.63 3.37 -10.79
C LEU A 354 -2.15 4.33 -11.88
N PRO A 355 -2.33 3.87 -13.14
CA PRO A 355 -2.82 4.71 -14.21
C PRO A 355 -4.29 5.10 -13.98
N ASP A 356 -4.71 6.23 -14.55
CA ASP A 356 -6.06 6.79 -14.33
C ASP A 356 -7.18 5.80 -14.67
N VAL A 357 -6.99 4.96 -15.69
CA VAL A 357 -7.94 3.91 -16.06
C VAL A 357 -8.20 2.89 -14.95
N LEU A 358 -7.27 2.71 -14.01
CA LEU A 358 -7.44 1.83 -12.85
C LEU A 358 -7.88 2.58 -11.60
N ARG A 359 -7.74 3.91 -11.54
CA ARG A 359 -8.23 4.68 -10.39
C ARG A 359 -9.75 4.61 -10.30
N VAL A 360 -10.27 4.62 -9.07
CA VAL A 360 -11.69 4.86 -8.84
C VAL A 360 -11.88 6.36 -8.92
N GLY A 361 -12.51 6.82 -10.00
CA GLY A 361 -13.03 8.19 -10.03
C GLY A 361 -14.09 8.31 -8.95
N THR A 362 -14.04 9.36 -8.13
CA THR A 362 -15.23 9.77 -7.37
C THR A 362 -16.38 9.87 -8.35
N ALA A 363 -17.44 9.11 -8.10
CA ALA A 363 -18.50 8.84 -9.07
C ALA A 363 -18.92 10.11 -9.82
N ALA A 364 -18.81 10.07 -11.15
CA ALA A 364 -19.41 11.05 -12.03
C ALA A 364 -20.93 11.05 -11.81
N GLY A 365 -21.44 11.91 -10.93
CA GLY A 365 -22.88 12.03 -10.72
C GLY A 365 -23.40 12.46 -9.35
N ALA A 366 -22.75 13.38 -8.62
CA ALA A 366 -23.45 14.17 -7.60
C ALA A 366 -22.78 15.53 -7.39
N ALA A 367 -23.26 16.53 -8.13
CA ALA A 367 -22.98 17.92 -7.82
C ALA A 367 -23.56 18.27 -6.43
N LYS A 368 -22.71 18.38 -5.41
CA LYS A 368 -22.53 19.56 -4.54
C LYS A 368 -21.72 19.22 -3.28
N GLY A 369 -20.47 19.68 -3.26
CA GLY A 369 -19.96 20.47 -2.14
C GLY A 369 -19.12 19.78 -1.07
N GLU A 370 -18.02 19.12 -1.45
CA GLU A 370 -16.78 19.26 -0.68
C GLU A 370 -15.71 19.77 -1.65
N VAL A 371 -15.08 20.89 -1.30
CA VAL A 371 -14.07 21.53 -2.12
C VAL A 371 -12.79 20.72 -1.99
N GLU A 372 -12.35 20.08 -3.08
CA GLU A 372 -11.02 19.48 -3.17
C GLU A 372 -9.97 20.53 -2.77
N LYS A 373 -9.15 20.19 -1.78
CA LYS A 373 -8.09 21.09 -1.29
C LYS A 373 -7.00 21.17 -2.37
N PRO A 374 -6.62 22.37 -2.86
CA PRO A 374 -5.56 22.46 -3.85
C PRO A 374 -4.24 21.88 -3.32
N VAL A 375 -3.48 21.24 -4.20
CA VAL A 375 -2.23 20.55 -3.83
C VAL A 375 -1.03 21.46 -4.03
N ILE A 376 -0.19 21.56 -3.00
CA ILE A 376 1.12 22.22 -3.04
C ILE A 376 2.20 21.13 -3.13
N SER A 377 3.05 21.22 -4.14
CA SER A 377 4.19 20.31 -4.29
C SER A 377 5.34 20.73 -3.38
N PHE A 378 5.70 19.91 -2.39
CA PHE A 378 6.89 20.10 -1.57
C PHE A 378 8.10 19.43 -2.20
N VAL A 379 9.10 20.23 -2.59
CA VAL A 379 10.31 19.71 -3.22
C VAL A 379 11.32 19.25 -2.20
N THR A 380 11.35 17.94 -1.97
CA THR A 380 12.31 17.28 -1.08
C THR A 380 12.40 15.78 -1.40
N GLY A 381 13.61 15.24 -1.47
CA GLY A 381 13.87 13.80 -1.42
C GLY A 381 14.08 13.26 0.01
N ASN A 382 14.13 14.13 1.03
CA ASN A 382 14.38 13.75 2.42
C ASN A 382 13.09 13.39 3.15
N LYS A 383 12.91 12.09 3.44
CA LYS A 383 11.72 11.53 4.12
C LYS A 383 11.50 12.09 5.53
N ASN A 384 12.57 12.37 6.27
CA ASN A 384 12.47 12.91 7.63
C ASN A 384 11.97 14.37 7.59
N LYS A 385 12.41 15.17 6.61
CA LYS A 385 11.86 16.51 6.39
C LYS A 385 10.38 16.44 6.07
N LEU A 386 9.97 15.57 5.14
CA LEU A 386 8.57 15.40 4.78
C LEU A 386 7.71 15.03 6.00
N ALA A 387 8.17 14.09 6.84
CA ALA A 387 7.46 13.69 8.04
C ALA A 387 7.31 14.85 9.04
N GLU A 388 8.35 15.67 9.23
CA GLU A 388 8.32 16.85 10.09
C GLU A 388 7.39 17.93 9.54
N VAL A 389 7.42 18.20 8.23
CA VAL A 389 6.50 19.15 7.57
C VAL A 389 5.05 18.70 7.68
N LYS A 390 4.75 17.43 7.41
CA LYS A 390 3.39 16.89 7.55
C LYS A 390 2.91 16.99 8.99
N ARG A 391 3.76 16.69 9.99
CA ARG A 391 3.40 16.83 11.40
C ARG A 391 3.10 18.28 11.78
N ILE A 392 3.91 19.24 11.34
CA ILE A 392 3.75 20.65 11.71
C ILE A 392 2.57 21.30 10.97
N LEU A 393 2.43 21.07 9.66
CA LEU A 393 1.40 21.72 8.84
C LEU A 393 0.05 21.01 8.89
N LEU A 394 0.02 19.68 8.87
CA LEU A 394 -1.22 18.88 8.78
C LEU A 394 -1.71 18.34 10.13
N SER A 395 -1.17 18.81 11.26
CA SER A 395 -1.64 18.45 12.61
C SER A 395 -3.08 18.91 12.91
N SER A 396 -3.65 19.77 12.07
CA SER A 396 -5.03 20.26 12.19
C SER A 396 -5.76 20.12 10.86
N SER A 397 -6.99 19.63 10.88
CA SER A 397 -7.87 19.40 9.72
C SER A 397 -8.20 20.66 8.89
N ASP A 398 -7.90 21.85 9.44
CA ASP A 398 -8.35 23.15 8.94
C ASP A 398 -7.46 23.76 7.83
N VAL A 399 -6.34 23.13 7.46
CA VAL A 399 -5.49 23.67 6.39
C VAL A 399 -6.18 23.45 5.04
N PRO A 400 -6.37 24.50 4.21
CA PRO A 400 -7.16 24.42 2.98
C PRO A 400 -6.41 23.79 1.79
N PHE A 401 -5.19 23.28 2.00
CA PHE A 401 -4.32 22.73 0.96
C PHE A 401 -3.77 21.36 1.38
N ASP A 402 -3.51 20.51 0.39
CA ASP A 402 -2.76 19.26 0.57
C ASP A 402 -1.29 19.42 0.17
N ILE A 403 -0.40 18.59 0.73
CA ILE A 403 1.04 18.63 0.46
C ILE A 403 1.51 17.31 -0.16
N GLN A 404 2.01 17.38 -1.39
CA GLN A 404 2.59 16.24 -2.10
C GLN A 404 4.11 16.40 -2.22
N SER A 405 4.89 15.38 -1.84
CA SER A 405 6.34 15.41 -2.02
C SER A 405 6.70 15.19 -3.49
N ARG A 406 7.63 15.98 -4.03
CA ARG A 406 8.23 15.78 -5.35
C ARG A 406 9.75 15.76 -5.20
N ASP A 407 10.38 14.73 -5.75
CA ASP A 407 11.84 14.64 -5.82
C ASP A 407 12.28 15.10 -7.21
N ILE A 408 12.71 16.36 -7.31
CA ILE A 408 13.21 16.95 -8.56
C ILE A 408 14.64 17.42 -8.35
N ASP A 409 15.47 17.25 -9.38
CA ASP A 409 16.86 17.68 -9.35
C ASP A 409 16.93 19.20 -9.61
N LEU A 410 17.30 19.95 -8.57
CA LEU A 410 17.47 21.39 -8.61
C LEU A 410 18.93 21.75 -8.33
N PRO A 411 19.48 22.77 -9.00
CA PRO A 411 20.85 23.22 -8.74
C PRO A 411 20.97 23.72 -7.29
N GLU A 412 22.08 23.36 -6.63
CA GLU A 412 22.43 23.88 -5.31
C GLU A 412 22.96 25.31 -5.47
N LEU A 413 22.07 26.30 -5.31
CA LEU A 413 22.40 27.71 -5.47
C LEU A 413 23.25 28.22 -4.30
N GLN A 414 24.13 29.18 -4.61
CA GLN A 414 25.11 29.73 -3.68
C GLN A 414 24.82 31.21 -3.41
N GLY A 415 24.78 31.63 -2.15
CA GLY A 415 24.57 33.04 -1.79
C GLY A 415 23.89 33.22 -0.44
N ASP A 416 23.21 34.36 -0.30
CA ASP A 416 22.38 34.66 0.87
C ASP A 416 21.21 33.66 0.97
N PRO A 417 20.86 33.15 2.17
CA PRO A 417 19.79 32.16 2.34
C PRO A 417 18.44 32.56 1.74
N LEU A 418 18.07 33.85 1.78
CA LEU A 418 16.80 34.31 1.22
C LEU A 418 16.81 34.30 -0.31
N ASP A 419 17.95 34.66 -0.91
CA ASP A 419 18.12 34.66 -2.36
C ASP A 419 18.19 33.23 -2.91
N VAL A 420 18.90 32.34 -2.22
CA VAL A 420 18.93 30.90 -2.52
C VAL A 420 17.52 30.31 -2.51
N ALA A 421 16.77 30.53 -1.42
CA ALA A 421 15.42 29.99 -1.29
C ALA A 421 14.47 30.54 -2.38
N ARG A 422 14.59 31.84 -2.70
CA ARG A 422 13.77 32.47 -3.74
C ARG A 422 14.02 31.87 -5.11
N GLU A 423 15.27 31.82 -5.54
CA GLU A 423 15.63 31.33 -6.88
C GLU A 423 15.40 29.82 -7.00
N LYS A 424 15.66 29.05 -5.94
CA LYS A 424 15.35 27.62 -5.90
C LYS A 424 13.85 27.36 -6.07
N CYS A 425 13.00 28.12 -5.37
CA CYS A 425 11.54 28.03 -5.49
C CYS A 425 11.05 28.42 -6.89
N LYS A 426 11.62 29.46 -7.52
CA LYS A 426 11.30 29.82 -8.91
C LYS A 426 11.62 28.70 -9.88
N LEU A 427 12.82 28.12 -9.79
CA LEU A 427 13.23 27.01 -10.64
C LEU A 427 12.34 25.79 -10.45
N ALA A 428 12.01 25.49 -9.18
CA ALA A 428 11.08 24.42 -8.83
C ALA A 428 9.69 24.64 -9.44
N ALA A 429 9.17 25.86 -9.37
CA ALA A 429 7.86 26.22 -9.92
C ALA A 429 7.83 26.02 -11.44
N THR A 430 8.90 26.42 -12.14
CA THR A 430 9.04 26.20 -13.58
C THR A 430 9.09 24.72 -13.97
N GLN A 431 9.84 23.89 -13.22
CA GLN A 431 9.93 22.45 -13.53
C GLN A 431 8.64 21.68 -13.20
N ILE A 432 7.99 22.01 -12.08
CA ILE A 432 6.75 21.36 -11.64
C ILE A 432 5.53 21.87 -12.41
N ASN A 433 5.62 23.08 -12.96
CA ASN A 433 4.54 23.76 -13.64
C ASN A 433 3.27 23.86 -12.77
N GLY A 434 3.44 24.31 -11.53
CA GLY A 434 2.35 24.40 -10.56
C GLY A 434 2.79 24.92 -9.20
N PRO A 435 1.90 24.86 -8.19
CA PRO A 435 2.14 25.41 -6.87
C PRO A 435 3.22 24.60 -6.15
N VAL A 436 4.23 25.28 -5.64
CA VAL A 436 5.42 24.64 -5.08
C VAL A 436 5.85 25.28 -3.78
N MET A 437 6.38 24.47 -2.88
CA MET A 437 7.16 24.92 -1.74
C MET A 437 8.54 24.26 -1.72
N THR A 438 9.56 25.03 -1.34
CA THR A 438 10.92 24.55 -1.09
C THR A 438 11.34 24.91 0.33
N GLU A 439 12.32 24.18 0.87
CA GLU A 439 12.89 24.44 2.19
C GLU A 439 14.42 24.40 2.14
N ASP A 440 15.05 25.50 2.53
CA ASP A 440 16.50 25.61 2.68
C ASP A 440 16.87 25.82 4.14
N THR A 441 17.66 24.90 4.68
CA THR A 441 18.10 24.91 6.08
C THR A 441 19.59 25.21 6.15
N SER A 442 19.93 26.18 6.99
CA SER A 442 21.28 26.66 7.25
C SER A 442 21.63 26.51 8.72
N LEU A 443 22.90 26.23 9.00
CA LEU A 443 23.48 26.35 10.34
C LEU A 443 24.67 27.29 10.27
N CYS A 444 24.58 28.39 11.01
CA CYS A 444 25.46 29.53 10.85
C CYS A 444 26.24 29.77 12.14
N PHE A 445 27.57 29.65 12.09
CA PHE A 445 28.41 29.91 13.26
C PHE A 445 28.77 31.40 13.31
N THR A 446 28.51 32.06 14.43
CA THR A 446 28.77 33.50 14.60
C THR A 446 30.26 33.81 14.43
N ALA A 447 31.12 32.98 15.01
CA ALA A 447 32.58 33.11 14.93
C ALA A 447 33.14 32.99 13.49
N LEU A 448 32.38 32.35 12.58
CA LEU A 448 32.75 32.23 11.16
C LEU A 448 31.92 33.16 10.27
N ASN A 449 31.35 34.23 10.83
CA ASN A 449 30.51 35.20 10.13
C ASN A 449 29.36 34.54 9.35
N GLY A 450 28.72 33.53 9.95
CA GLY A 450 27.55 32.85 9.39
C GLY A 450 27.86 31.59 8.56
N MET A 451 29.13 31.25 8.34
CA MET A 451 29.50 29.97 7.72
C MET A 451 29.35 28.79 8.72
N PRO A 452 29.08 27.55 8.27
CA PRO A 452 28.93 27.12 6.87
C PRO A 452 27.59 27.49 6.24
N GLY A 453 26.60 27.94 7.02
CA GLY A 453 25.32 28.43 6.51
C GLY A 453 24.60 27.38 5.65
N PRO A 454 24.20 27.70 4.40
CA PRO A 454 23.46 26.78 3.53
C PRO A 454 24.29 25.54 3.14
N TYR A 455 25.62 25.58 3.28
CA TYR A 455 26.49 24.45 2.97
C TYR A 455 26.54 23.37 4.05
N ILE A 456 25.78 23.52 5.15
CA ILE A 456 25.88 22.66 6.32
C ILE A 456 25.73 21.16 6.00
N LYS A 457 24.89 20.78 5.03
CA LYS A 457 24.73 19.37 4.60
C LYS A 457 26.07 18.76 4.17
N TRP A 458 26.80 19.47 3.32
CA TRP A 458 28.09 19.02 2.79
C TRP A 458 29.19 19.02 3.84
N PHE A 459 29.20 20.03 4.70
CA PHE A 459 30.13 20.09 5.82
C PHE A 459 29.89 18.94 6.80
N LEU A 460 28.63 18.63 7.13
CA LEU A 460 28.30 17.49 7.97
C LEU A 460 28.74 16.17 7.32
N GLU A 461 28.48 15.99 6.02
CA GLU A 461 28.87 14.76 5.31
C GLU A 461 30.40 14.54 5.31
N LYS A 462 31.19 15.61 5.11
CA LYS A 462 32.65 15.49 4.99
C LYS A 462 33.39 15.59 6.31
N CYS A 463 32.87 16.36 7.26
CA CYS A 463 33.54 16.64 8.53
C CYS A 463 32.96 15.81 9.69
N GLY A 464 31.72 15.34 9.60
CA GLY A 464 30.99 14.74 10.71
C GLY A 464 30.70 15.73 11.84
N HIS A 465 29.96 15.28 12.86
CA HIS A 465 29.60 16.11 14.02
C HIS A 465 30.81 16.64 14.80
N ASP A 466 31.84 15.82 14.97
CA ASP A 466 33.08 16.23 15.64
C ASP A 466 33.89 17.22 14.82
N GLY A 467 33.94 17.05 13.49
CA GLY A 467 34.63 17.99 12.61
C GLY A 467 33.98 19.37 12.63
N LEU A 468 32.64 19.44 12.63
CA LEU A 468 31.91 20.70 12.79
C LEU A 468 32.23 21.40 14.12
N ASN A 469 32.35 20.65 15.22
CA ASN A 469 32.81 21.20 16.51
C ASN A 469 34.26 21.69 16.44
N ASN A 470 35.14 20.91 15.81
CA ASN A 470 36.56 21.23 15.71
C ASN A 470 36.83 22.48 14.87
N MET A 471 35.95 22.83 13.93
CA MET A 471 36.03 24.11 13.19
C MET A 471 36.01 25.33 14.12
N LEU A 472 35.39 25.20 15.29
CA LEU A 472 35.30 26.29 16.26
C LEU A 472 36.38 26.23 17.33
N THR A 473 37.26 25.22 17.40
CA THR A 473 38.22 25.04 18.51
C THR A 473 39.07 26.29 18.81
N GLY A 474 39.46 27.05 17.77
CA GLY A 474 40.29 28.25 17.92
C GLY A 474 39.56 29.54 18.31
N PHE A 475 38.24 29.51 18.49
CA PHE A 475 37.41 30.69 18.79
C PHE A 475 36.86 30.61 20.22
N ASP A 476 36.73 31.71 20.94
CA ASP A 476 36.04 31.68 22.24
C ASP A 476 34.51 31.61 22.07
N ASP A 477 34.01 32.25 21.02
CA ASP A 477 32.59 32.28 20.69
C ASP A 477 32.14 30.96 20.05
N LYS A 478 31.12 30.35 20.64
CA LYS A 478 30.44 29.14 20.15
C LYS A 478 28.99 29.38 19.77
N SER A 479 28.55 30.64 19.78
CA SER A 479 27.20 30.99 19.38
C SER A 479 26.99 30.68 17.91
N ALA A 480 25.77 30.25 17.61
CA ALA A 480 25.33 29.93 16.28
C ALA A 480 23.83 30.18 16.18
N TYR A 481 23.33 30.25 14.95
CA TYR A 481 21.91 30.21 14.71
C TYR A 481 21.58 29.17 13.64
N ALA A 482 20.45 28.53 13.85
CA ALA A 482 19.81 27.71 12.84
C ALA A 482 18.76 28.54 12.11
N GLN A 483 18.70 28.40 10.78
CA GLN A 483 17.75 29.12 9.95
C GLN A 483 17.11 28.17 8.94
N THR A 484 15.79 28.19 8.84
CA THR A 484 15.06 27.56 7.74
C THR A 484 14.30 28.65 7.02
N VAL A 485 14.47 28.70 5.70
CA VAL A 485 13.64 29.53 4.83
C VAL A 485 12.72 28.60 4.05
N VAL A 486 11.42 28.71 4.30
CA VAL A 486 10.40 28.12 3.43
C VAL A 486 10.07 29.14 2.35
N ALA A 487 10.10 28.71 1.10
CA ALA A 487 9.69 29.53 -0.03
C ALA A 487 8.48 28.89 -0.71
N PHE A 488 7.47 29.67 -1.05
CA PHE A 488 6.27 29.24 -1.74
C PHE A 488 6.03 30.06 -3.01
N CYS A 489 5.63 29.39 -4.08
CA CYS A 489 5.25 30.01 -5.34
C CYS A 489 3.98 29.34 -5.87
N ALA A 490 2.98 30.12 -6.25
CA ALA A 490 1.71 29.59 -6.77
C ALA A 490 1.84 28.96 -8.18
N GLY A 491 2.92 29.28 -8.92
CA GLY A 491 3.17 28.73 -10.25
C GLY A 491 4.24 29.50 -11.03
N PRO A 492 4.63 29.05 -12.23
CA PRO A 492 5.62 29.73 -13.06
C PRO A 492 5.32 31.22 -13.27
N GLY A 493 6.31 32.09 -13.01
CA GLY A 493 6.17 33.53 -13.20
C GLY A 493 5.38 34.29 -12.12
N LYS A 494 4.85 33.60 -11.10
CA LYS A 494 4.18 34.23 -9.95
C LYS A 494 5.21 34.69 -8.89
N GLU A 495 4.77 35.51 -7.95
CA GLU A 495 5.61 35.99 -6.84
C GLU A 495 6.01 34.83 -5.91
N VAL A 496 7.24 34.90 -5.39
CA VAL A 496 7.73 33.95 -4.38
C VAL A 496 7.64 34.56 -2.99
N HIS A 497 6.87 33.92 -2.13
CA HIS A 497 6.72 34.30 -0.73
C HIS A 497 7.75 33.54 0.12
N LEU A 498 8.46 34.27 0.99
CA LEU A 498 9.50 33.71 1.86
C LEU A 498 9.05 33.77 3.32
N PHE A 499 9.25 32.67 4.03
CA PHE A 499 8.98 32.53 5.44
C PHE A 499 10.28 32.16 6.13
N ASP A 500 10.85 33.10 6.88
CA ASP A 500 12.11 32.90 7.58
C ASP A 500 11.86 32.45 9.03
N GLY A 501 12.40 31.30 9.41
CA GLY A 501 12.40 30.81 10.77
C GLY A 501 13.83 30.69 11.29
N ARG A 502 14.10 31.31 12.44
CA ARG A 502 15.44 31.35 13.04
C ARG A 502 15.40 31.01 14.51
N THR A 503 16.41 30.27 14.97
CA THR A 503 16.62 29.94 16.38
C THR A 503 18.08 30.16 16.73
N GLU A 504 18.32 30.96 17.77
CA GLU A 504 19.65 31.19 18.34
C GLU A 504 20.05 30.01 19.23
N GLY A 505 21.35 29.72 19.29
CA GLY A 505 21.87 28.58 20.02
C GLY A 505 23.39 28.58 20.17
N MET A 506 23.90 27.46 20.64
CA MET A 506 25.32 27.21 20.86
C MET A 506 25.72 25.92 20.17
N ILE A 507 26.92 25.90 19.59
CA ILE A 507 27.54 24.67 19.13
C ILE A 507 28.20 23.96 20.30
N VAL A 508 27.77 22.72 20.52
CA VAL A 508 28.20 21.88 21.64
C VAL A 508 28.70 20.54 21.12
N ARG A 509 29.41 19.81 21.99
CA ARG A 509 29.81 18.43 21.71
C ARG A 509 28.57 17.56 21.42
N PRO A 510 28.66 16.60 20.48
CA PRO A 510 27.51 15.80 20.07
C PRO A 510 26.90 15.04 21.24
N ARG A 511 25.57 15.17 21.41
CA ARG A 511 24.76 14.43 22.39
C ARG A 511 23.46 13.94 21.73
N GLY A 512 22.88 12.86 22.25
CA GLY A 512 21.67 12.24 21.70
C GLY A 512 21.91 11.38 20.44
N PRO A 513 20.82 10.91 19.78
CA PRO A 513 20.88 10.12 18.55
C PRO A 513 21.52 10.86 17.37
N LEU A 514 22.36 10.17 16.58
CA LEU A 514 23.11 10.76 15.46
C LEU A 514 22.43 10.60 14.09
N ASP A 515 21.16 10.20 14.07
CA ASP A 515 20.42 9.78 12.89
C ASP A 515 19.77 10.93 12.10
N PHE A 516 19.79 12.16 12.64
CA PHE A 516 19.18 13.31 11.98
C PHE A 516 20.05 14.56 11.95
N GLY A 517 20.72 14.78 10.81
CA GLY A 517 21.40 16.03 10.50
C GLY A 517 22.42 16.44 11.56
N TRP A 518 22.47 17.74 11.86
CA TRP A 518 23.38 18.34 12.83
C TRP A 518 22.74 18.57 14.19
N ASP A 519 21.53 18.08 14.42
CA ASP A 519 20.81 18.20 15.69
C ASP A 519 21.63 17.85 16.94
N PRO A 520 22.51 16.82 16.93
CA PRO A 520 23.30 16.46 18.11
C PRO A 520 24.26 17.53 18.60
N ILE A 521 24.62 18.50 17.76
CA ILE A 521 25.64 19.50 18.08
C ILE A 521 25.06 20.90 18.31
N PHE A 522 23.74 21.08 18.21
CA PHE A 522 23.10 22.38 18.38
C PHE A 522 22.21 22.40 19.62
N GLU A 523 22.57 23.26 20.57
CA GLU A 523 21.81 23.54 21.78
C GLU A 523 21.07 24.87 21.59
N PRO A 524 19.74 24.88 21.40
CA PRO A 524 18.98 26.13 21.25
C PRO A 524 18.92 26.92 22.56
N MET A 525 19.03 28.25 22.49
CA MET A 525 18.91 29.12 23.66
C MET A 525 17.52 29.07 24.30
N ASP A 526 16.48 28.88 23.49
CA ASP A 526 15.08 28.81 23.93
C ASP A 526 14.68 27.41 24.43
N GLY A 527 15.63 26.47 24.49
CA GLY A 527 15.42 25.10 24.96
C GLY A 527 15.39 24.97 26.48
N VAL A 528 14.65 23.98 26.98
CA VAL A 528 14.60 23.69 28.42
C VAL A 528 15.68 22.65 28.78
N GLY A 529 16.48 22.94 29.80
CA GLY A 529 17.39 21.96 30.39
C GLY A 529 18.72 21.73 29.65
N GLY A 530 19.16 22.64 28.76
CA GLY A 530 20.47 22.54 28.10
C GLY A 530 20.60 21.34 27.17
N LYS A 531 19.47 20.92 26.58
CA LYS A 531 19.39 19.79 25.65
C LYS A 531 19.75 20.24 24.23
N THR A 532 20.41 19.35 23.50
CA THR A 532 20.53 19.47 22.04
C THR A 532 19.21 19.14 21.35
N TYR A 533 19.03 19.54 20.09
CA TYR A 533 17.83 19.15 19.33
C TYR A 533 17.64 17.63 19.26
N ALA A 534 18.72 16.85 19.28
CA ALA A 534 18.65 15.38 19.27
C ALA A 534 18.14 14.78 20.60
N GLU A 535 18.28 15.50 21.72
CA GLU A 535 17.82 15.06 23.05
C GLU A 535 16.40 15.53 23.40
N MET A 536 15.79 16.35 22.53
CA MET A 536 14.44 16.87 22.71
C MET A 536 13.40 15.88 22.19
N GLU A 537 12.24 15.83 22.86
CA GLU A 537 11.06 15.18 22.30
C GLU A 537 10.61 15.94 21.05
N LYS A 538 9.98 15.24 20.11
CA LYS A 538 9.66 15.80 18.78
C LYS A 538 8.76 17.04 18.87
N GLU A 539 7.76 17.00 19.74
CA GLU A 539 6.80 18.10 19.94
C GLU A 539 7.46 19.31 20.59
N GLU A 540 8.39 19.09 21.53
CA GLU A 540 9.18 20.14 22.18
C GLU A 540 10.07 20.85 21.15
N LYS A 541 10.77 20.07 20.31
CA LYS A 541 11.63 20.60 19.25
C LYS A 541 10.82 21.39 18.21
N ASP A 542 9.69 20.86 17.74
CA ASP A 542 8.86 21.51 16.72
C ASP A 542 8.36 22.88 17.17
N ALA A 543 8.08 23.06 18.46
CA ALA A 543 7.60 24.34 19.00
C ALA A 543 8.65 25.46 18.94
N ILE A 544 9.94 25.13 19.05
CA ILE A 544 11.02 26.14 19.19
C ILE A 544 11.99 26.17 18.01
N SER A 545 11.98 25.16 17.14
CA SER A 545 12.94 25.03 16.06
C SER A 545 12.75 26.07 14.97
N HIS A 546 13.85 26.38 14.29
CA HIS A 546 13.90 27.22 13.10
C HIS A 546 12.91 26.74 12.03
N ARG A 547 12.83 25.43 11.74
CA ARG A 547 11.83 24.86 10.83
C ARG A 547 10.41 25.06 11.36
N GLY A 548 10.14 24.76 12.62
CA GLY A 548 8.83 24.97 13.24
C GLY A 548 8.33 26.42 13.15
N ARG A 549 9.21 27.39 13.44
CA ARG A 549 8.94 28.82 13.31
C ARG A 549 8.63 29.24 11.88
N SER A 550 9.41 28.76 10.92
CA SER A 550 9.21 29.02 9.50
C SER A 550 7.86 28.45 9.02
N MET A 551 7.56 27.21 9.40
CA MET A 551 6.32 26.53 9.03
C MET A 551 5.10 27.15 9.68
N ALA A 552 5.20 27.65 10.92
CA ALA A 552 4.12 28.40 11.56
C ALA A 552 3.78 29.69 10.79
N LYS A 553 4.79 30.42 10.31
CA LYS A 553 4.59 31.60 9.45
C LYS A 553 3.95 31.22 8.11
N PHE A 554 4.41 30.13 7.49
CA PHE A 554 3.85 29.62 6.25
C PHE A 554 2.39 29.17 6.42
N ARG A 555 2.07 28.41 7.47
CA ARG A 555 0.70 27.99 7.81
C ARG A 555 -0.22 29.18 7.98
N LYS A 556 0.23 30.22 8.70
CA LYS A 556 -0.53 31.46 8.88
C LYS A 556 -0.84 32.11 7.53
N PHE A 557 0.15 32.22 6.64
CA PHE A 557 -0.04 32.76 5.29
C PHE A 557 -1.03 31.93 4.46
N LEU A 558 -0.91 30.59 4.46
CA LEU A 558 -1.86 29.72 3.76
C LEU A 558 -3.31 29.89 4.26
N MET A 559 -3.50 30.14 5.56
CA MET A 559 -4.83 30.37 6.12
C MET A 559 -5.39 31.76 5.78
N GLU A 560 -4.54 32.79 5.78
CA GLU A 560 -4.95 34.18 5.51
C GLU A 560 -5.20 34.43 4.00
N GLU A 561 -4.42 33.81 3.13
CA GLU A 561 -4.44 34.03 1.68
C GLU A 561 -5.10 32.89 0.88
N ALA A 562 -5.82 31.98 1.57
CA ALA A 562 -6.36 30.75 0.98
C ALA A 562 -7.14 31.01 -0.32
N GLU A 563 -8.11 31.94 -0.31
CA GLU A 563 -8.93 32.27 -1.47
C GLU A 563 -8.12 32.85 -2.64
N SER A 564 -7.13 33.69 -2.35
CA SER A 564 -6.24 34.34 -3.32
C SER A 564 -5.31 33.32 -3.98
N ILE A 565 -4.77 32.40 -3.19
CA ILE A 565 -3.91 31.31 -3.64
C ILE A 565 -4.75 30.35 -4.50
N CYS A 566 -5.92 29.88 -4.05
CA CYS A 566 -6.79 29.01 -4.84
C CYS A 566 -7.07 29.60 -6.23
N LYS A 567 -7.44 30.89 -6.28
CA LYS A 567 -7.68 31.59 -7.54
C LYS A 567 -6.43 31.65 -8.43
N SER A 568 -5.25 31.87 -7.83
CA SER A 568 -3.97 31.93 -8.55
C SER A 568 -3.48 30.56 -9.05
N ILE A 569 -3.99 29.47 -8.49
CA ILE A 569 -3.71 28.08 -8.91
C ILE A 569 -4.63 27.69 -10.08
N GLU A 570 -5.86 28.21 -10.11
CA GLU A 570 -6.84 28.00 -11.19
C GLU A 570 -6.52 28.80 -12.48
N GLU A 571 -5.80 29.92 -12.37
CA GLU A 571 -5.36 30.83 -13.46
C GLU A 571 -3.95 30.53 -13.99
#